data_AF-A0A950FWS1-F1
#
_entry.id   AF-A0A950FWS1-F1
#
_cell.length_a   1.000
_cell.length_b   1.000
_cell.length_c   1.000
_cell.angle_alpha   90.00
_cell.angle_beta   90.00
_cell.angle_gamma   90.00
#
_symmetry.space_group_name_H-M   'P 1'
#
loop_
_entity.id
_entity.type
_entity.pdbx_description
1 polymer ?
#
loop_
_entity_poly.entity_id
_entity_poly.type
_entity_poly.pdbx_seq_one_letter_code
_entity_poly.pdbx_strand_id
1 'polypeptide(L)' 'LMTIPPLAANPESSRKYFVQLRELRARLEKEFRFSLPQLSMGMSGDYRIAIEEGATLVRVGTAIFGERRAKGP' A
#
# COMPACT_ATOMS: atom_id res chain seq x y z
N LEU A 1 -1.86 9.07 -4.78
CA LEU A 1 -1.03 9.12 -3.56
C LEU A 1 -0.34 7.77 -3.33
N MET A 2 0.68 7.72 -2.46
CA MET A 2 1.45 6.51 -2.15
C MET A 2 1.79 6.46 -0.66
N THR A 3 1.78 5.27 -0.06
CA THR A 3 2.30 5.05 1.32
C THR A 3 3.02 3.72 1.46
N ILE A 4 3.93 3.66 2.43
CA ILE A 4 4.62 2.47 2.92
C ILE A 4 4.44 2.46 4.44
N PRO A 5 3.59 1.56 4.98
CA PRO A 5 3.44 1.40 6.43
C PRO A 5 4.76 0.97 7.09
N PRO A 6 4.94 1.23 8.39
CA PRO A 6 6.02 0.62 9.17
C PRO A 6 5.98 -0.90 9.07
N LEU A 7 7.15 -1.53 9.19
CA LEU A 7 7.26 -2.98 9.23
C LEU A 7 6.44 -3.53 10.41
N ALA A 8 5.54 -4.47 10.11
CA ALA A 8 4.70 -5.12 11.10
C ALA A 8 4.67 -6.63 10.85
N ALA A 9 4.66 -7.41 11.93
CA ALA A 9 4.50 -8.86 11.84
C ALA A 9 3.07 -9.25 11.44
N ASN A 10 2.07 -8.48 11.90
CA ASN A 10 0.67 -8.66 11.53
C ASN A 10 0.30 -7.70 10.38
N PRO A 11 -0.16 -8.20 9.21
CA PRO A 11 -0.62 -7.37 8.09
C PRO A 11 -1.73 -6.39 8.46
N GLU A 12 -2.59 -6.74 9.43
CA GLU A 12 -3.69 -5.87 9.88
C GLU A 12 -3.21 -4.56 10.51
N SER A 13 -2.00 -4.55 11.06
CA SER A 13 -1.37 -3.34 11.60
C SER A 13 -1.19 -2.26 10.52
N SER A 14 -1.14 -2.65 9.23
CA SER A 14 -1.07 -1.72 8.09
C SER A 14 -2.39 -1.01 7.79
N ARG A 15 -3.56 -1.59 8.17
CA ARG A 15 -4.89 -1.08 7.77
C ARG A 15 -5.09 0.38 8.11
N LYS A 16 -4.70 0.81 9.32
CA LYS A 16 -4.84 2.20 9.76
C LYS A 16 -4.15 3.20 8.83
N TYR A 17 -3.02 2.83 8.23
CA TYR A 17 -2.28 3.71 7.32
C TYR A 17 -2.93 3.76 5.93
N PHE A 18 -3.53 2.66 5.47
CA PHE A 18 -4.27 2.63 4.22
C PHE A 18 -5.57 3.44 4.29
N VAL A 19 -6.30 3.34 5.41
CA VAL A 19 -7.47 4.19 5.71
C VAL A 19 -7.07 5.67 5.68
N GLN A 20 -5.99 6.04 6.38
CA GLN A 20 -5.50 7.42 6.40
C GLN A 20 -5.11 7.94 5.01
N LEU A 21 -4.50 7.10 4.16
CA LEU A 21 -4.15 7.50 2.79
C LEU A 21 -5.40 7.73 1.93
N ARG A 22 -6.41 6.85 2.06
CA ARG A 22 -7.70 6.98 1.35
C ARG A 22 -8.43 8.26 1.77
N GLU A 23 -8.47 8.54 3.07
CA GLU A 23 -9.08 9.76 3.61
C GLU A 23 -8.32 11.02 3.18
N LEU A 24 -6.99 10.98 3.19
CA LEU A 24 -6.16 12.07 2.67
C LEU A 24 -6.47 12.32 1.19
N ARG A 25 -6.57 11.28 0.36
CA ARG A 25 -6.98 11.41 -1.05
C ARG A 25 -8.32 12.13 -1.17
N ALA A 26 -9.34 11.66 -0.45
CA ALA A 26 -10.68 12.26 -0.51
C ALA A 26 -10.68 13.73 -0.08
N ARG A 27 -9.91 14.09 0.95
CA ARG A 27 -9.74 15.49 1.38
C ARG A 27 -9.09 16.35 0.29
N LEU A 28 -8.00 15.88 -0.30
CA LEU A 28 -7.28 16.61 -1.35
C LEU A 28 -8.11 16.77 -2.63
N GLU A 29 -8.82 15.72 -3.06
CA GLU A 29 -9.72 15.81 -4.23
C GLU A 29 -10.82 16.86 -4.02
N LYS A 30 -11.38 16.92 -2.80
CA LYS A 30 -12.38 17.92 -2.43
C LYS A 30 -11.81 19.34 -2.37
N GLU A 31 -10.65 19.51 -1.74
CA GLU A 31 -10.02 20.81 -1.52
C GLU A 31 -9.58 21.45 -2.85
N PHE A 32 -8.90 20.67 -3.69
CA PHE A 32 -8.29 21.19 -4.90
C PHE A 32 -9.11 20.92 -6.18
N ARG A 33 -10.26 20.25 -6.06
CA ARG A 33 -11.20 19.97 -7.16
C ARG A 33 -10.58 19.26 -8.36
N PHE A 34 -9.66 18.32 -8.12
CA PHE A 34 -9.09 17.46 -9.16
C PHE A 34 -9.07 16.00 -8.71
N SER A 35 -9.00 15.08 -9.68
CA SER A 35 -9.01 13.64 -9.41
C SER A 35 -7.62 13.11 -9.09
N LEU A 36 -7.51 12.30 -8.04
CA LEU A 36 -6.32 11.56 -7.64
C LEU A 36 -6.59 10.06 -7.77
N PRO A 37 -6.70 9.52 -8.99
CA PRO A 37 -7.27 8.19 -9.22
C PRO A 37 -6.43 7.03 -8.68
N GLN A 38 -5.20 7.28 -8.22
CA GLN A 38 -4.27 6.24 -7.82
C GLN A 38 -4.02 6.22 -6.31
N LEU A 39 -4.15 5.05 -5.71
CA LEU A 39 -3.69 4.71 -4.37
C LEU A 39 -2.66 3.58 -4.48
N SER A 40 -1.37 3.95 -4.49
CA SER A 40 -0.26 3.01 -4.51
C SER A 40 0.09 2.59 -3.09
N MET A 41 -0.42 1.45 -2.65
CA MET A 41 -0.22 0.94 -1.29
C MET A 41 -0.40 -0.58 -1.25
N GLY A 42 0.26 -1.24 -0.30
CA GLY A 42 0.31 -2.70 -0.23
C GLY A 42 1.54 -3.31 -0.91
N MET A 43 2.21 -4.18 -0.18
CA MET A 43 3.34 -5.01 -0.61
C MET A 43 3.04 -6.49 -0.35
N SER A 44 4.00 -7.39 -0.61
CA SER A 44 3.80 -8.84 -0.47
C SER A 44 3.15 -9.30 0.84
N GLY A 45 3.40 -8.60 1.95
CA GLY A 45 2.87 -8.96 3.27
C GLY A 45 1.46 -8.44 3.57
N ASP A 46 0.99 -7.38 2.91
CA ASP A 46 -0.22 -6.65 3.31
C ASP A 46 -1.11 -6.19 2.14
N TYR A 47 -0.81 -6.62 0.90
CA TYR A 47 -1.56 -6.21 -0.30
C TYR A 47 -3.05 -6.56 -0.24
N ARG A 48 -3.45 -7.62 0.48
CA ARG A 48 -4.87 -7.99 0.62
C ARG A 48 -5.65 -6.93 1.40
N ILE A 49 -5.10 -6.51 2.55
CA ILE A 49 -5.65 -5.42 3.35
C ILE A 49 -5.64 -4.11 2.56
N ALA A 50 -4.58 -3.86 1.78
CA ALA A 50 -4.52 -2.68 0.92
C ALA A 50 -5.64 -2.66 -0.13
N ILE A 51 -5.96 -3.81 -0.75
CA ILE A 51 -7.06 -3.95 -1.72
C ILE A 51 -8.41 -3.66 -1.06
N GLU A 52 -8.66 -4.21 0.13
CA GLU A 52 -9.88 -3.95 0.90
C GLU A 52 -10.06 -2.45 1.20
N GLU A 53 -8.97 -1.74 1.44
CA GLU A 53 -8.98 -0.28 1.68
C GLU A 53 -8.91 0.57 0.39
N GLY A 54 -9.03 -0.04 -0.78
CA GLY A 54 -9.16 0.65 -2.07
C GLY A 54 -7.85 0.95 -2.78
N ALA A 55 -6.80 0.18 -2.56
CA ALA A 55 -5.58 0.27 -3.37
C ALA A 55 -5.89 0.03 -4.85
N THR A 56 -5.33 0.90 -5.71
CA THR A 56 -5.43 0.76 -7.18
C THR A 56 -4.14 0.23 -7.79
N LEU A 57 -3.05 0.27 -7.01
CA LEU A 57 -1.74 -0.24 -7.40
C LEU A 57 -1.07 -0.89 -6.19
N VAL A 58 -0.81 -2.19 -6.27
CA VAL A 58 -0.04 -2.96 -5.27
C VAL A 58 1.36 -3.26 -5.79
N ARG A 59 2.33 -3.39 -4.89
CA ARG A 59 3.75 -3.58 -5.22
C ARG A 59 4.24 -4.93 -4.69
N VAL A 60 4.02 -5.99 -5.45
CA VAL A 60 4.29 -7.37 -4.99
C VAL A 60 5.64 -7.85 -5.52
N GLY A 61 6.53 -8.24 -4.60
CA GLY A 61 7.88 -8.72 -4.90
C GLY A 61 8.05 -10.18 -4.47
N THR A 62 8.43 -10.41 -3.20
CA THR A 62 8.66 -11.74 -2.60
C THR A 62 7.54 -12.74 -2.87
N ALA A 63 6.26 -12.33 -2.87
CA ALA A 63 5.17 -13.27 -3.14
C ALA A 63 5.08 -13.72 -4.62
N ILE A 64 5.69 -12.98 -5.56
CA ILE A 64 5.80 -13.36 -6.97
C ILE A 64 7.13 -14.09 -7.23
N PHE A 65 8.24 -13.53 -6.74
CA PHE A 65 9.59 -13.96 -7.11
C PHE A 65 10.32 -14.82 -6.06
N GLY A 66 9.75 -14.99 -4.87
CA GLY A 66 10.40 -15.64 -3.74
C GLY A 66 11.47 -14.78 -3.06
N GLU A 67 12.19 -15.38 -2.11
CA GLU A 67 13.30 -14.74 -1.41
C GLU A 67 14.45 -14.38 -2.35
N ARG A 68 15.12 -13.26 -2.06
CA ARG A 68 16.30 -12.86 -2.82
C ARG A 68 17.41 -13.88 -2.55
N ARG A 69 17.91 -14.54 -3.60
CA ARG A 69 19.13 -15.35 -3.50
C ARG A 69 20.28 -14.45 -3.03
N ALA A 70 20.92 -14.83 -1.93
CA ALA A 70 22.16 -14.18 -1.53
C ALA A 70 23.16 -14.32 -2.69
N LYS A 71 23.87 -13.23 -3.03
CA LYS A 71 25.03 -13.37 -3.90
C LYS A 71 26.01 -14.30 -3.18
N GLY A 72 26.44 -15.36 -3.87
CA GLY A 72 27.51 -16.22 -3.39
C GLY A 72 28.79 -15.40 -3.13
N PRO A 73 29.74 -15.97 -2.38
CA PRO A 73 31.00 -15.29 -2.08
C PRO A 73 31.73 -14.80 -3.33
#